data_AF-G8SJJ5-F1
#
_entry.id   AF-G8SJJ5-F1
#
_cell.length_a   1.000
_cell.length_b   1.000
_cell.length_c   1.000
_cell.angle_alpha   90.00
_cell.angle_beta   90.00
_cell.angle_gamma   90.00
#
_symmetry.space_group_name_H-M   'P 1'
#
loop_
_entity.id
_entity.type
_entity.pdbx_description
1 polymer ?
#
loop_
_entity_poly.entity_id
_entity_poly.type
_entity_poly.pdbx_seq_one_letter_code
_entity_poly.pdbx_strand_id
1 'polypeptide(L)'
;MRNAFAARVLPALLIAGLAGCSTGTTAAGSPATSPVASSPVSTPGSTPASPAGSPAVTSAAVPAAPSTAVADAAAFPVVITRTGGIAGVDDRVSIDADGAATVTRRGQKARHVTVPPAMMTGLRRALAAPMPRGAAVPPAGACSDGFVYQITRPAGSVTVADCGKPADPGVTAILDVAKALLAG
;
A
#
# COMPACT_ATOMS: atom_id res chain seq x y z
N MET A 1 31.99 5.74 -11.35
CA MET A 1 31.82 5.75 -12.82
C MET A 1 30.64 6.67 -13.13
N ARG A 2 30.90 7.82 -13.76
CA ARG A 2 29.91 8.89 -14.01
C ARG A 2 29.30 8.65 -15.39
N ASN A 3 28.06 8.15 -15.45
CA ASN A 3 27.38 8.00 -16.72
C ASN A 3 26.55 9.25 -17.01
N ALA A 4 27.10 10.08 -17.90
CA ALA A 4 26.39 11.15 -18.58
C ALA A 4 25.41 10.53 -19.57
N PHE A 5 24.12 10.84 -19.45
CA PHE A 5 23.14 10.59 -20.51
C PHE A 5 22.61 11.92 -21.03
N ALA A 6 22.95 12.17 -22.29
CA ALA A 6 22.63 13.35 -23.05
C ALA A 6 21.11 13.46 -23.32
N ALA A 7 20.64 14.70 -23.26
CA ALA A 7 19.30 15.11 -23.63
C ALA A 7 18.99 14.84 -25.12
N ARG A 8 17.76 14.43 -25.41
CA ARG A 8 17.10 14.74 -26.67
C ARG A 8 15.73 15.34 -26.39
N VAL A 9 15.67 16.65 -26.59
CA VAL A 9 14.46 17.45 -26.70
C VAL A 9 13.88 17.21 -28.10
N LEU A 10 12.59 16.92 -28.19
CA LEU A 10 11.84 17.02 -29.44
C LEU A 10 10.47 17.63 -29.12
N PRO A 11 10.15 18.82 -29.65
CA PRO A 11 8.83 19.43 -29.54
C PRO A 11 7.97 18.95 -30.71
N ALA A 12 6.74 18.52 -30.42
CA ALA A 12 5.70 18.40 -31.43
C ALA A 12 4.42 19.00 -30.88
N LEU A 13 4.24 20.26 -31.23
CA LEU A 13 3.05 21.08 -31.11
C LEU A 13 1.96 20.52 -32.03
N LEU A 14 0.76 20.23 -31.51
CA LEU A 14 -0.43 20.08 -32.34
C LEU A 14 -1.64 20.70 -31.63
N ILE A 15 -2.22 21.68 -32.31
CA ILE A 15 -3.23 22.64 -31.85
C ILE A 15 -4.60 22.28 -32.47
N ALA A 16 -5.66 22.51 -31.67
CA ALA A 16 -7.06 22.84 -32.02
C ALA A 16 -8.13 21.75 -32.26
N GLY A 17 -9.30 22.01 -31.63
CA GLY A 17 -10.64 21.48 -31.95
C GLY A 17 -11.50 21.24 -30.68
N LEU A 18 -12.05 22.25 -30.00
CA LEU A 18 -13.41 22.84 -30.12
C LEU A 18 -14.62 21.97 -29.70
N ALA A 19 -15.33 22.48 -28.69
CA ALA A 19 -16.79 22.47 -28.43
C ALA A 19 -17.48 21.17 -27.93
N GLY A 20 -18.29 21.31 -26.86
CA GLY A 20 -19.41 20.38 -26.60
C GLY A 20 -19.99 20.32 -25.17
N CYS A 21 -20.93 21.22 -24.87
CA CYS A 21 -22.09 21.10 -23.96
C CYS A 21 -21.93 20.75 -22.46
N SER A 22 -21.97 21.81 -21.64
CA SER A 22 -22.72 21.85 -20.39
C SER A 22 -24.23 21.65 -20.63
N THR A 23 -24.92 20.88 -19.78
CA THR A 23 -26.24 21.18 -19.15
C THR A 23 -26.72 19.92 -18.44
N GLY A 24 -27.04 19.99 -17.14
CA GLY A 24 -27.55 18.84 -16.38
C GLY A 24 -27.92 19.22 -14.95
N THR A 25 -28.95 20.04 -14.82
CA THR A 25 -29.57 20.51 -13.58
C THR A 25 -30.36 19.41 -12.87
N THR A 26 -30.48 19.54 -11.54
CA THR A 26 -31.47 18.97 -10.59
C THR A 26 -31.49 17.48 -10.30
N ALA A 27 -31.24 17.14 -9.03
CA ALA A 27 -32.30 16.60 -8.16
C ALA A 27 -31.91 16.67 -6.67
N ALA A 28 -32.78 17.33 -5.90
CA ALA A 28 -32.83 17.24 -4.46
C ALA A 28 -33.17 15.81 -4.01
N GLY A 29 -32.61 15.38 -2.89
CA GLY A 29 -32.92 14.07 -2.31
C GLY A 29 -32.12 13.79 -1.05
N SER A 30 -32.42 14.51 0.03
CA SER A 30 -32.10 14.04 1.38
C SER A 30 -33.10 12.96 1.77
N PRO A 31 -32.62 11.80 2.26
CA PRO A 31 -33.28 11.18 3.40
C PRO A 31 -32.32 11.14 4.59
N ALA A 32 -32.75 11.78 5.67
CA ALA A 32 -32.23 11.55 7.00
C ALA A 32 -32.64 10.15 7.46
N THR A 33 -31.67 9.33 7.86
CA THR A 33 -31.93 8.12 8.64
C THR A 33 -31.01 8.11 9.85
N SER A 34 -31.62 8.28 11.02
CA SER A 34 -31.01 8.17 12.34
C SER A 34 -30.58 6.73 12.63
N PRO A 35 -29.35 6.46 13.09
CA PRO A 35 -29.03 5.19 13.74
C PRO A 35 -29.49 5.21 15.20
N VAL A 36 -30.32 4.22 15.52
CA VAL A 36 -30.88 3.89 16.83
C VAL A 36 -29.75 3.48 17.78
N ALA A 37 -29.66 4.15 18.93
CA ALA A 37 -28.84 3.73 20.06
C ALA A 37 -29.47 2.49 20.71
N SER A 38 -28.70 1.41 20.87
CA SER A 38 -29.08 0.27 21.70
C SER A 38 -27.96 0.00 22.70
N SER A 39 -28.30 0.22 23.97
CA SER A 39 -27.49 -0.07 25.15
C SER A 39 -27.52 -1.57 25.46
N PRO A 40 -26.38 -2.18 25.82
CA PRO A 40 -26.41 -3.37 26.66
C PRO A 40 -26.03 -3.04 28.11
N VAL A 41 -26.99 -3.36 28.99
CA VAL A 41 -26.82 -3.55 30.43
C VAL A 41 -25.93 -4.76 30.71
N SER A 42 -25.07 -4.70 31.71
CA SER A 42 -24.56 -5.89 32.41
C SER A 42 -24.14 -5.56 33.84
N THR A 43 -24.60 -6.44 34.72
CA THR A 43 -24.63 -6.46 36.18
C THR A 43 -23.25 -6.66 36.84
N PRO A 44 -23.09 -6.27 38.12
CA PRO A 44 -21.90 -6.57 38.92
C PRO A 44 -22.00 -7.99 39.51
N GLY A 45 -20.97 -8.81 39.30
CA GLY A 45 -20.86 -10.18 39.82
C GLY A 45 -19.57 -10.38 40.61
N SER A 46 -19.74 -10.80 41.87
CA SER A 46 -18.76 -10.87 42.95
C SER A 46 -17.64 -11.91 42.78
N THR A 47 -16.50 -11.60 43.40
CA THR A 47 -15.38 -12.47 43.84
C THR A 47 -15.79 -13.84 44.38
N PRO A 48 -14.99 -14.90 44.16
CA PRO A 48 -14.16 -15.42 45.26
C PRO A 48 -12.80 -16.09 44.90
N ALA A 49 -11.89 -16.00 45.89
CA ALA A 49 -10.87 -16.95 46.37
C ALA A 49 -9.71 -17.51 45.50
N SER A 50 -8.52 -17.39 46.12
CA SER A 50 -7.20 -17.93 45.81
C SER A 50 -7.11 -19.47 45.97
N PRO A 51 -6.22 -20.15 45.23
CA PRO A 51 -5.25 -21.01 45.91
C PRO A 51 -3.81 -20.88 45.39
N ALA A 52 -2.89 -21.07 46.33
CA ALA A 52 -1.45 -21.22 46.11
C ALA A 52 -1.14 -22.52 45.35
N GLY A 53 -0.19 -22.45 44.42
CA GLY A 53 0.39 -23.61 43.76
C GLY A 53 1.58 -23.19 42.88
N SER A 54 2.79 -23.44 43.38
CA SER A 54 4.04 -23.19 42.67
C SER A 54 4.46 -24.45 41.92
N PRO A 55 4.64 -24.42 40.59
CA PRO A 55 5.44 -25.42 39.89
C PRO A 55 6.79 -24.81 39.53
N ALA A 56 7.86 -25.40 40.07
CA ALA A 56 9.19 -25.24 39.52
C ALA A 56 9.21 -25.91 38.14
N VAL A 57 9.25 -25.10 37.08
CA VAL A 57 9.48 -25.59 35.71
C VAL A 57 10.93 -25.35 35.34
N THR A 58 11.64 -26.46 35.19
CA THR A 58 12.96 -26.58 34.58
C THR A 58 12.96 -25.84 33.25
N SER A 59 13.76 -24.77 33.17
CA SER A 59 13.87 -23.91 31.99
C SER A 59 14.60 -24.69 30.88
N ALA A 60 13.84 -25.42 30.07
CA ALA A 60 14.32 -25.90 28.79
C ALA A 60 14.50 -24.67 27.89
N ALA A 61 15.72 -24.49 27.37
CA ALA A 61 16.04 -23.41 26.44
C ALA A 61 15.11 -23.49 25.23
N VAL A 62 14.15 -22.57 25.16
CA VAL A 62 13.26 -22.40 24.01
C VAL A 62 14.12 -21.88 22.85
N PRO A 63 14.05 -22.49 21.65
CA PRO A 63 14.70 -21.94 20.47
C PRO A 63 14.21 -20.50 20.25
N ALA A 64 15.13 -19.53 20.26
CA ALA A 64 14.79 -18.14 20.06
C ALA A 64 14.11 -17.97 18.70
N ALA A 65 12.83 -17.61 18.70
CA ALA A 65 12.17 -17.14 17.49
C ALA A 65 12.95 -15.93 16.94
N PRO A 66 13.15 -15.82 15.62
CA PRO A 66 13.80 -14.63 15.06
C PRO A 66 13.03 -13.39 15.51
N SER A 67 13.76 -12.44 16.10
CA SER A 67 13.16 -11.19 16.59
C SER A 67 12.51 -10.45 15.42
N THR A 68 11.26 -10.03 15.58
CA THR A 68 10.46 -9.28 14.59
C THR A 68 11.23 -8.08 14.03
N ALA A 69 12.12 -7.47 14.84
CA ALA A 69 12.99 -6.38 14.43
C ALA A 69 13.92 -6.72 13.25
N VAL A 70 14.44 -7.95 13.18
CA VAL A 70 15.34 -8.36 12.08
C VAL A 70 14.55 -8.56 10.79
N ALA A 71 13.33 -9.10 10.89
CA ALA A 71 12.44 -9.26 9.74
C ALA A 71 11.97 -7.90 9.20
N ASP A 72 11.62 -6.97 10.09
CA ASP A 72 11.22 -5.61 9.70
C ASP A 72 12.38 -4.84 9.05
N ALA A 73 13.61 -4.97 9.57
CA ALA A 73 14.79 -4.33 8.99
C ALA A 73 15.11 -4.82 7.55
N ALA A 74 14.73 -6.05 7.20
CA ALA A 74 14.88 -6.57 5.84
C ALA A 74 13.73 -6.16 4.90
N ALA A 75 12.55 -5.87 5.47
CA ALA A 75 11.33 -5.58 4.72
C ALA A 75 11.08 -4.07 4.50
N PHE A 76 11.53 -3.22 5.43
CA PHE A 76 11.24 -1.78 5.47
C PHE A 76 12.50 -0.91 5.44
N PRO A 77 12.42 0.32 4.90
CA PRO A 77 11.23 0.93 4.30
C PRO A 77 10.85 0.25 2.98
N VAL A 78 9.54 0.18 2.70
CA VAL A 78 9.06 -0.24 1.39
C VAL A 78 8.66 0.99 0.58
N VAL A 79 9.21 1.08 -0.63
CA VAL A 79 8.91 2.15 -1.57
C VAL A 79 8.20 1.57 -2.78
N ILE A 80 7.00 2.06 -3.07
CA ILE A 80 6.23 1.70 -4.26
C ILE A 80 6.15 2.92 -5.17
N THR A 81 6.65 2.78 -6.40
CA THR A 81 6.51 3.78 -7.47
C THR A 81 5.50 3.27 -8.49
N ARG A 82 4.48 4.06 -8.81
CA ARG A 82 3.48 3.80 -9.85
C ARG A 82 3.74 4.74 -11.03
N THR A 83 4.02 4.17 -12.20
CA THR A 83 4.24 4.92 -13.44
C THR A 83 3.27 4.48 -14.53
N GLY A 84 3.02 5.36 -15.50
CA GLY A 84 2.28 5.02 -16.73
C GLY A 84 0.86 5.60 -16.78
N GLY A 85 -0.04 4.88 -17.45
CA GLY A 85 -1.36 5.39 -17.82
C GLY A 85 -1.32 6.52 -18.85
N ILE A 86 -2.50 6.91 -19.36
CA ILE A 86 -2.65 7.88 -20.46
C ILE A 86 -2.10 9.28 -20.07
N ALA A 87 -2.20 9.65 -18.80
CA ALA A 87 -1.77 10.96 -18.29
C ALA A 87 -0.28 11.03 -17.91
N GLY A 88 0.47 9.92 -17.99
CA GLY A 88 1.87 9.88 -17.56
C GLY A 88 2.02 10.08 -16.05
N VAL A 89 1.35 9.23 -15.27
CA VAL A 89 1.43 9.18 -13.81
C VAL A 89 2.85 8.84 -13.39
N ASP A 90 3.30 9.48 -12.31
CA ASP A 90 4.56 9.22 -11.60
C ASP A 90 4.31 9.49 -10.12
N ASP A 91 3.75 8.50 -9.45
CA ASP A 91 3.39 8.56 -8.04
C ASP A 91 4.31 7.65 -7.23
N ARG A 92 4.57 8.05 -5.99
CA ARG A 92 5.41 7.27 -5.07
C ARG A 92 4.84 7.26 -3.66
N VAL A 93 4.88 6.08 -3.05
CA VAL A 93 4.54 5.82 -1.66
C VAL A 93 5.76 5.23 -0.97
N SER A 94 6.20 5.83 0.14
CA SER A 94 7.19 5.25 1.06
C SER A 94 6.48 4.88 2.35
N ILE A 95 6.70 3.67 2.87
CA ILE A 95 6.10 3.16 4.10
C ILE A 95 7.20 2.63 5.00
N ASP A 96 7.24 3.13 6.22
CA ASP A 96 8.18 2.72 7.27
C ASP A 96 7.62 1.56 8.11
N ALA A 97 8.48 0.91 8.89
CA ALA A 97 8.11 -0.27 9.68
C ALA A 97 7.05 0.02 10.76
N ASP A 98 6.95 1.27 11.21
CA ASP A 98 5.96 1.76 12.18
C ASP A 98 4.61 2.13 11.54
N GLY A 99 4.53 2.10 10.21
CA GLY A 99 3.36 2.48 9.44
C GLY A 99 3.28 3.96 9.11
N ALA A 100 4.28 4.78 9.44
CA ALA A 100 4.40 6.11 8.86
C ALA A 100 4.57 5.99 7.34
N ALA A 101 3.86 6.82 6.58
CA ALA A 101 3.94 6.80 5.14
C ALA A 101 3.97 8.21 4.54
N THR A 102 4.72 8.34 3.45
CA THR A 102 4.78 9.56 2.65
C THR A 102 4.31 9.25 1.23
N VAL A 103 3.31 9.99 0.77
CA VAL A 103 2.75 9.91 -0.57
C VAL A 103 3.17 11.14 -1.36
N THR A 104 3.70 10.93 -2.55
CA THR A 104 4.08 11.98 -3.49
C THR A 104 3.42 11.69 -4.84
N ARG A 105 2.90 12.74 -5.47
CA ARG A 105 2.32 12.69 -6.81
C ARG A 105 2.91 13.81 -7.64
N ARG A 106 3.05 13.58 -8.93
CA ARG A 106 3.59 14.58 -9.86
C ARG A 106 2.80 15.89 -9.77
N GLY A 107 3.51 16.99 -9.51
CA GLY A 107 2.92 18.34 -9.42
C GLY A 107 2.14 18.62 -8.13
N GLN A 108 2.14 17.70 -7.16
CA GLN A 108 1.47 17.87 -5.85
C GLN A 108 2.49 17.94 -4.72
N LYS A 109 2.10 18.56 -3.60
CA LYS A 109 2.88 18.53 -2.37
C LYS A 109 2.86 17.12 -1.78
N ALA A 110 3.96 16.73 -1.14
CA ALA A 110 4.04 15.49 -0.39
C ALA A 110 2.99 15.48 0.74
N ARG A 111 2.37 14.33 0.98
CA ARG A 111 1.43 14.11 2.07
C ARG A 111 1.93 13.03 3.01
N HIS A 112 1.90 13.31 4.30
CA HIS A 112 2.19 12.33 5.35
C HIS A 112 0.88 11.71 5.84
N VAL A 113 0.86 10.39 5.92
CA VAL A 113 -0.29 9.60 6.37
C VAL A 113 0.20 8.43 7.22
N THR A 114 -0.69 7.82 7.99
CA THR A 114 -0.41 6.60 8.74
C THR A 114 -1.17 5.44 8.13
N VAL A 115 -0.47 4.34 7.87
CA VAL A 115 -1.07 3.09 7.37
C VAL A 115 -1.82 2.42 8.52
N PRO A 116 -3.11 2.08 8.36
CA PRO A 116 -3.88 1.41 9.41
C PRO A 116 -3.23 0.11 9.88
N PRO A 117 -3.28 -0.23 11.20
CA PRO A 117 -2.61 -1.42 11.74
C PRO A 117 -3.01 -2.74 11.06
N ALA A 118 -4.28 -2.85 10.64
CA ALA A 118 -4.78 -4.01 9.89
C ALA A 118 -4.08 -4.14 8.51
N MET A 119 -3.93 -3.02 7.79
CA MET A 119 -3.19 -2.99 6.53
C MET A 119 -1.70 -3.28 6.74
N MET A 120 -1.09 -2.75 7.80
CA MET A 120 0.30 -3.06 8.16
C MET A 120 0.51 -4.55 8.45
N THR A 121 -0.46 -5.21 9.09
CA THR A 121 -0.39 -6.66 9.34
C THR A 121 -0.40 -7.45 8.03
N GLY A 122 -1.28 -7.09 7.10
CA GLY A 122 -1.32 -7.69 5.76
C GLY A 122 -0.05 -7.41 4.96
N LEU A 123 0.45 -6.18 5.01
CA LEU A 123 1.69 -5.77 4.35
C LEU A 123 2.89 -6.56 4.89
N ARG A 124 3.09 -6.64 6.21
CA ARG A 124 4.18 -7.44 6.80
C ARG A 124 4.13 -8.90 6.38
N ARG A 125 2.93 -9.50 6.36
CA ARG A 125 2.74 -10.87 5.89
C ARG A 125 3.13 -11.03 4.42
N ALA A 126 2.72 -10.10 3.57
CA ALA A 126 3.08 -10.11 2.15
C ALA A 126 4.59 -9.92 1.95
N LEU A 127 5.23 -9.07 2.76
CA LEU A 127 6.65 -8.78 2.68
C LEU A 127 7.54 -9.90 3.24
N ALA A 128 7.01 -10.73 4.14
CA ALA A 128 7.72 -11.89 4.68
C ALA A 128 7.96 -13.00 3.62
N ALA A 129 7.17 -13.00 2.54
CA ALA A 129 7.39 -13.91 1.42
C ALA A 129 8.64 -13.48 0.62
N PRO A 130 9.41 -14.46 0.08
CA PRO A 130 10.47 -14.16 -0.88
C PRO A 130 9.94 -13.28 -2.00
N MET A 131 10.74 -12.30 -2.41
CA MET A 131 10.35 -11.43 -3.51
C MET A 131 10.14 -12.29 -4.76
N PRO A 132 8.98 -12.21 -5.43
CA PRO A 132 8.82 -12.91 -6.68
C PRO A 132 9.85 -12.37 -7.66
N ARG A 133 10.33 -13.26 -8.54
CA ARG A 133 11.16 -12.81 -9.66
C ARG A 133 10.30 -11.88 -10.51
N GLY A 134 10.87 -10.74 -10.88
CA GLY A 134 10.16 -9.75 -11.69
C GLY A 134 9.60 -10.40 -12.94
N ALA A 135 8.33 -10.11 -13.23
CA ALA A 135 7.76 -10.42 -14.52
C ALA A 135 8.40 -9.49 -15.57
N ALA A 136 8.53 -9.99 -16.80
CA ALA A 136 8.90 -9.10 -17.91
C ALA A 136 7.89 -7.95 -17.98
N VAL A 137 8.39 -6.72 -17.93
CA VAL A 137 7.54 -5.54 -18.10
C VAL A 137 7.08 -5.55 -19.55
N PRO A 138 5.76 -5.61 -19.81
CA PRO A 138 5.25 -5.62 -21.16
C PRO A 138 5.55 -4.27 -21.83
N PRO A 139 5.66 -4.22 -23.18
CA PRO A 139 5.88 -2.96 -23.88
C PRO A 139 4.75 -1.97 -23.60
N ALA A 140 5.07 -0.67 -23.69
CA ALA A 140 4.08 0.39 -23.49
C ALA A 140 2.85 0.17 -24.40
N GLY A 141 1.65 0.29 -23.82
CA GLY A 141 0.37 0.09 -24.53
C GLY A 141 -0.16 -1.34 -24.57
N ALA A 142 0.57 -2.33 -24.04
CA ALA A 142 0.08 -3.72 -23.97
C ALA A 142 -0.89 -3.98 -22.78
N CYS A 143 -0.98 -3.05 -21.84
CA CYS A 143 -1.88 -3.14 -20.68
C CYS A 143 -2.92 -2.02 -20.73
N SER A 144 -4.18 -2.39 -20.53
CA SER A 144 -5.35 -1.54 -20.73
C SER A 144 -5.33 -0.28 -19.85
N ASP A 145 -4.90 -0.43 -18.60
CA ASP A 145 -4.67 0.64 -17.63
C ASP A 145 -3.22 1.17 -17.67
N GLY A 146 -2.27 0.32 -18.08
CA GLY A 146 -0.91 0.73 -18.44
C GLY A 146 -0.05 1.15 -17.26
N PHE A 147 -0.39 0.71 -16.03
CA PHE A 147 0.39 1.02 -14.85
C PHE A 147 1.49 -0.01 -14.60
N VAL A 148 2.68 0.51 -14.33
CA VAL A 148 3.84 -0.28 -13.90
C VAL A 148 4.20 0.14 -12.49
N TYR A 149 4.28 -0.85 -11.61
CA TYR A 149 4.64 -0.69 -10.21
C TYR A 149 6.06 -1.21 -9.98
N GLN A 150 6.92 -0.36 -9.45
CA GLN A 150 8.21 -0.76 -8.91
C GLN A 150 8.12 -0.81 -7.40
N ILE A 151 8.32 -1.98 -6.82
CA ILE A 151 8.34 -2.20 -5.37
C ILE A 151 9.80 -2.39 -4.96
N THR A 152 10.29 -1.53 -4.07
CA THR A 152 11.68 -1.54 -3.58
C THR A 152 11.70 -1.71 -2.07
N ARG A 153 12.57 -2.59 -1.60
CA ARG A 153 12.78 -2.95 -0.18
C ARG A 153 14.30 -3.05 0.07
N PRO A 154 14.77 -3.07 1.32
CA PRO A 154 16.18 -3.32 1.62
C PRO A 154 16.71 -4.60 0.98
N ALA A 155 15.88 -5.65 0.95
CA ALA A 155 16.22 -6.94 0.35
C ALA A 155 16.24 -6.96 -1.19
N GLY A 156 15.75 -5.92 -1.88
CA GLY A 156 15.74 -5.85 -3.35
C GLY A 156 14.51 -5.16 -3.94
N SER A 157 14.43 -5.18 -5.27
CA SER A 157 13.34 -4.54 -6.04
C SER A 157 12.70 -5.48 -7.05
N VAL A 158 11.42 -5.28 -7.32
CA VAL A 158 10.65 -6.01 -8.33
C VAL A 158 9.77 -5.02 -9.09
N THR A 159 9.67 -5.23 -10.40
CA THR A 159 8.74 -4.49 -11.24
C THR A 159 7.60 -5.40 -11.64
N VAL A 160 6.38 -4.91 -11.50
CA VAL A 160 5.14 -5.61 -11.79
C VAL A 160 4.27 -4.70 -12.62
N ALA A 161 3.78 -5.20 -13.75
CA ALA A 161 2.76 -4.51 -14.51
C ALA A 161 1.38 -4.92 -13.98
N ASP A 162 0.55 -3.94 -13.66
CA ASP A 162 -0.86 -4.18 -13.38
C ASP A 162 -1.57 -4.16 -14.73
N CYS A 163 -2.02 -5.33 -15.18
CA CYS A 163 -2.57 -5.52 -16.52
C CYS A 163 -3.89 -6.29 -16.46
N GLY A 164 -4.58 -6.25 -15.32
CA GLY A 164 -5.79 -7.03 -15.06
C GLY A 164 -5.57 -8.55 -14.97
N LYS A 165 -4.32 -9.01 -15.00
CA LYS A 165 -3.97 -10.42 -14.72
C LYS A 165 -3.72 -10.59 -13.22
N PRO A 166 -4.12 -11.74 -12.64
CA PRO A 166 -3.84 -12.00 -11.24
C PRO A 166 -2.33 -12.02 -11.02
N ALA A 167 -1.85 -11.16 -10.11
CA ALA A 167 -0.49 -11.22 -9.61
C ALA A 167 -0.39 -12.28 -8.51
N ASP A 168 0.84 -12.55 -8.06
CA ASP A 168 1.06 -13.31 -6.83
C ASP A 168 0.28 -12.66 -5.67
N PRO A 169 -0.32 -13.44 -4.74
CA PRO A 169 -1.11 -12.89 -3.64
C PRO A 169 -0.34 -11.87 -2.77
N GLY A 170 0.96 -12.09 -2.56
CA GLY A 170 1.80 -11.15 -1.81
C GLY A 170 1.97 -9.83 -2.54
N VAL A 171 2.20 -9.87 -3.85
CA VAL A 171 2.26 -8.66 -4.69
C VAL A 171 0.92 -7.93 -4.68
N THR A 172 -0.18 -8.67 -4.83
CA THR A 172 -1.54 -8.11 -4.83
C THR A 172 -1.80 -7.33 -3.54
N ALA A 173 -1.48 -7.91 -2.38
CA ALA A 173 -1.63 -7.24 -1.08
C ALA A 173 -0.79 -5.96 -0.96
N ILE A 174 0.44 -5.94 -1.49
CA ILE A 174 1.28 -4.73 -1.51
C ILE A 174 0.65 -3.66 -2.39
N LEU A 175 0.16 -4.03 -3.59
CA LEU A 175 -0.47 -3.12 -4.52
C LEU A 175 -1.79 -2.55 -3.98
N ASP A 176 -2.58 -3.33 -3.25
CA ASP A 176 -3.82 -2.87 -2.63
C ASP A 176 -3.57 -1.77 -1.60
N VAL A 177 -2.55 -1.93 -0.74
CA VAL A 177 -2.13 -0.89 0.20
C VAL A 177 -1.66 0.36 -0.55
N ALA A 178 -0.83 0.20 -1.57
CA ALA A 178 -0.36 1.32 -2.38
C ALA A 178 -1.53 2.08 -3.05
N LYS A 179 -2.48 1.36 -3.65
CA LYS A 179 -3.67 1.93 -4.29
C LYS A 179 -4.54 2.68 -3.29
N ALA A 180 -4.76 2.13 -2.09
CA ALA A 180 -5.51 2.81 -1.03
C ALA A 180 -4.86 4.14 -0.64
N LEU A 181 -3.53 4.16 -0.46
CA LEU A 181 -2.77 5.37 -0.11
C LEU A 181 -2.73 6.40 -1.25
N LEU A 182 -2.75 5.93 -2.50
CA LEU A 182 -2.80 6.76 -3.71
C LEU A 182 -4.22 7.21 -4.10
N ALA A 183 -5.27 6.73 -3.43
CA ALA A 183 -6.65 7.13 -3.69
C ALA A 183 -7.12 8.27 -2.77
N GLY A 184 -6.70 8.27 -1.50
CA GLY A 184 -6.97 9.38 -0.56
C GLY A 184 -6.26 10.66 -0.96
#